data_AF-A0A8B6E432-F1
#
_entry.id   AF-A0A8B6E432-F1
#
_cell.length_a   1.000
_cell.length_b   1.000
_cell.length_c   1.000
_cell.angle_alpha   90.00
_cell.angle_beta   90.00
_cell.angle_gamma   90.00
#
_symmetry.space_group_name_H-M   'P 1'
#
loop_
_entity.id
_entity.type
_entity.pdbx_description
1 polymer ?
#
loop_
_entity_poly.entity_id
_entity_poly.type
_entity_poly.pdbx_seq_one_letter_code
_entity_poly.pdbx_strand_id
1 'polypeptide(L)'
;MDNSLIRCKRVTKEDYEKVMAIRPPSDIYNGGDYLPDYFHILIDMPNNEMYAAVIEDKFVGFTLMTTVDDVRSVVTRAVRVSKENDGKGIAGIMLKWMNIGEFLYRPEVIWHKLTGNRTHSPLLQLTDNGIYNKTSEQVSL
;
A
#
# COMPACT_ATOMS: atom_id res chain seq x y z
N MET A 1 10.17 15.48 -13.80
CA MET A 1 10.14 14.91 -12.44
C MET A 1 11.58 14.84 -11.98
N ASP A 2 11.88 15.35 -10.80
CA ASP A 2 13.17 15.07 -10.17
C ASP A 2 13.35 13.55 -10.08
N ASN A 3 14.53 13.05 -10.42
CA ASN A 3 14.85 11.62 -10.52
C ASN A 3 15.14 11.00 -9.13
N SER A 4 14.66 11.63 -8.06
CA SER A 4 14.83 11.14 -6.70
C SER A 4 14.19 9.77 -6.57
N LEU A 5 15.00 8.76 -6.24
CA LEU A 5 14.55 7.37 -6.10
C LEU A 5 13.53 7.27 -4.96
N ILE A 6 12.29 6.94 -5.30
CA ILE A 6 11.26 6.62 -4.31
C ILE A 6 11.50 5.20 -3.81
N ARG A 7 11.78 5.06 -2.51
CA ARG A 7 11.86 3.77 -1.84
C ARG A 7 10.56 3.49 -1.09
N CYS A 8 10.16 2.22 -1.01
CA CYS A 8 9.10 1.79 -0.11
C CYS A 8 9.72 1.14 1.13
N LYS A 9 9.23 1.53 2.32
CA LYS A 9 9.67 0.98 3.61
C LYS A 9 8.45 0.45 4.36
N ARG A 10 8.55 -0.74 4.96
CA ARG A 10 7.55 -1.22 5.93
C ARG A 10 7.62 -0.36 7.19
N VAL A 11 6.47 0.17 7.59
CA VAL A 11 6.34 1.03 8.77
C VAL A 11 6.38 0.19 10.03
N THR A 12 7.06 0.69 11.07
CA THR A 12 7.05 0.13 12.42
C THR A 12 6.42 1.11 13.42
N LYS A 13 6.23 0.68 14.67
CA LYS A 13 5.63 1.53 15.71
C LYS A 13 6.43 2.81 15.94
N GLU A 14 7.75 2.71 15.85
CA GLU A 14 8.70 3.81 16.05
C GLU A 14 8.62 4.88 14.95
N ASP A 15 8.01 4.56 13.80
CA ASP A 15 7.83 5.50 12.70
C ASP A 15 6.56 6.36 12.86
N TYR A 16 5.78 6.21 13.96
CA TYR A 16 4.52 6.95 14.20
C TYR A 16 4.65 8.44 13.90
N GLU A 17 5.60 9.11 14.54
CA GLU A 17 5.80 10.57 14.38
C GLU A 17 6.12 10.95 12.93
N LYS A 18 6.90 10.13 12.24
CA LYS A 18 7.25 10.35 10.83
C LYS A 18 6.03 10.21 9.93
N VAL A 19 5.14 9.27 10.22
CA VAL A 19 3.89 9.06 9.48
C VAL A 19 2.90 10.20 9.73
N MET A 20 2.78 10.67 10.97
CA MET A 20 1.92 11.82 11.31
C MET A 20 2.45 13.13 10.72
N ALA A 21 3.77 13.28 10.62
CA ALA A 21 4.40 14.45 10.01
C ALA A 21 4.22 14.52 8.48
N ILE A 22 3.78 13.46 7.79
CA ILE A 22 3.59 13.47 6.33
C ILE A 22 2.57 14.54 5.94
N ARG A 23 1.45 14.62 6.68
CA ARG A 23 0.38 15.56 6.40
C ARG A 23 -0.38 15.84 7.70
N PRO A 24 -0.64 17.12 8.03
CA PRO A 24 -1.33 17.45 9.27
C PRO A 24 -2.79 16.94 9.24
N PRO A 25 -3.35 16.54 10.41
CA PRO A 25 -4.72 16.05 10.50
C PRO A 25 -5.78 17.01 9.95
N SER A 26 -5.55 18.33 10.05
CA SER A 26 -6.44 19.36 9.50
C SER A 26 -6.64 19.24 7.99
N ASP A 27 -5.64 18.71 7.28
CA ASP A 27 -5.62 18.61 5.82
C ASP A 27 -6.12 17.23 5.34
N ILE A 28 -6.65 16.42 6.25
CA ILE A 28 -7.14 15.05 6.01
C ILE A 28 -8.60 14.99 6.45
N TYR A 29 -9.50 14.62 5.52
CA TYR A 29 -10.93 14.41 5.80
C TYR A 29 -11.60 15.51 6.64
N ASN A 30 -11.28 16.79 6.38
CA ASN A 30 -11.75 17.94 7.17
C ASN A 30 -11.47 17.83 8.69
N GLY A 31 -10.31 17.28 9.07
CA GLY A 31 -9.94 17.04 10.46
C GLY A 31 -10.39 15.69 11.02
N GLY A 32 -11.11 14.87 10.25
CA GLY A 32 -11.57 13.52 10.63
C GLY A 32 -10.51 12.43 10.48
N ASP A 33 -9.25 12.77 10.68
CA ASP A 33 -8.14 11.84 10.52
C ASP A 33 -8.09 10.86 11.70
N TYR A 34 -8.54 9.63 11.47
CA TYR A 34 -8.60 8.60 12.49
C TYR A 34 -7.23 7.96 12.79
N LEU A 35 -6.26 8.08 11.88
CA LEU A 35 -5.05 7.27 12.00
C LEU A 35 -4.19 7.61 13.24
N PRO A 36 -4.07 8.87 13.73
CA PRO A 36 -3.33 9.16 14.97
C PRO A 36 -3.84 8.34 16.17
N ASP A 37 -5.17 8.26 16.34
CA ASP A 37 -5.79 7.57 17.47
C ASP A 37 -5.68 6.05 17.37
N TYR A 38 -5.66 5.52 16.15
CA TYR A 38 -5.71 4.08 15.89
C TYR A 38 -4.39 3.46 15.42
N PHE A 39 -3.34 4.25 15.18
CA PHE A 39 -2.10 3.77 14.55
C PHE A 39 -1.51 2.55 15.26
N HIS A 40 -1.30 2.66 16.58
CA HIS A 40 -0.68 1.60 17.37
C HIS A 40 -1.53 0.33 17.45
N ILE A 41 -2.86 0.46 17.40
CA ILE A 41 -3.76 -0.68 17.35
C ILE A 41 -3.70 -1.32 15.95
N LEU A 42 -3.80 -0.50 14.91
CA LEU A 42 -3.86 -0.97 13.52
C LEU A 42 -2.56 -1.65 13.09
N ILE A 43 -1.40 -1.18 13.56
CA ILE A 43 -0.10 -1.78 13.19
C ILE A 43 0.15 -3.14 13.86
N ASP A 44 -0.53 -3.42 14.97
CA ASP A 44 -0.49 -4.71 15.66
C ASP A 44 -1.48 -5.73 15.10
N MET A 45 -2.43 -5.30 14.27
CA MET A 45 -3.38 -6.23 13.66
C MET A 45 -2.66 -7.10 12.63
N PRO A 46 -2.75 -8.44 12.73
CA PRO A 46 -1.96 -9.36 11.92
C PRO A 46 -2.35 -9.33 10.43
N ASN A 47 -3.54 -8.85 10.11
CA ASN A 47 -4.03 -8.70 8.74
C ASN A 47 -3.81 -7.29 8.18
N ASN A 48 -3.10 -6.42 8.89
CA ASN A 48 -2.77 -5.09 8.41
C ASN A 48 -1.30 -5.01 8.01
N GLU A 49 -1.07 -4.27 6.94
CA GLU A 49 0.26 -3.91 6.48
C GLU A 49 0.34 -2.41 6.23
N MET A 50 1.41 -1.79 6.72
CA MET A 50 1.65 -0.36 6.60
C MET A 50 2.97 -0.11 5.90
N TYR A 51 2.96 0.76 4.90
CA TYR A 51 4.14 1.11 4.11
C TYR A 51 4.25 2.62 3.91
N ALA A 52 5.48 3.11 3.89
CA ALA A 52 5.81 4.50 3.59
C ALA A 52 6.61 4.62 2.29
N ALA A 53 6.33 5.66 1.51
CA ALA A 53 7.22 6.14 0.46
C ALA A 53 8.25 7.08 1.08
N VAL A 54 9.51 6.84 0.73
CA VAL A 54 10.67 7.56 1.27
C VAL A 54 11.48 8.15 0.12
N ILE A 55 11.69 9.46 0.15
CA ILE A 55 12.59 10.21 -0.74
C ILE A 55 13.64 10.86 0.16
N GLU A 56 14.92 10.61 -0.09
CA GLU A 56 16.03 11.22 0.69
C GLU A 56 15.83 11.10 2.22
N ASP A 57 15.42 9.91 2.67
CA ASP A 57 15.12 9.56 4.06
C ASP A 57 13.91 10.28 4.71
N LYS A 58 13.21 11.13 3.95
CA LYS A 58 11.95 11.76 4.37
C LYS A 58 10.76 10.91 3.95
N PHE A 59 9.83 10.70 4.88
CA PHE A 59 8.53 10.09 4.56
C PHE A 59 7.69 11.09 3.78
N VAL A 60 7.32 10.74 2.56
CA VAL A 60 6.56 11.59 1.64
C VAL A 60 5.20 11.00 1.28
N GLY A 61 4.97 9.74 1.63
CA GLY A 61 3.69 9.07 1.47
C GLY A 61 3.53 7.91 2.43
N PHE A 62 2.29 7.51 2.69
CA PHE A 62 1.93 6.41 3.58
C PHE A 62 0.72 5.68 3.04
N THR A 63 0.67 4.36 3.21
CA THR A 63 -0.51 3.54 2.97
C THR A 63 -0.70 2.50 4.07
N LEU A 64 -1.96 2.27 4.45
CA LEU A 64 -2.40 1.15 5.26
C LEU A 64 -3.28 0.25 4.38
N MET A 65 -2.93 -1.02 4.32
CA MET A 65 -3.67 -2.08 3.65
C MET A 65 -4.15 -3.10 4.67
N THR A 66 -5.35 -3.63 4.46
CA THR A 66 -5.93 -4.68 5.31
C THR A 66 -6.35 -5.83 4.43
N THR A 67 -5.87 -7.02 4.76
CA THR A 67 -6.33 -8.26 4.17
C THR A 67 -7.63 -8.73 4.85
N VAL A 68 -8.62 -9.09 4.03
CA VAL A 68 -9.97 -9.51 4.43
C VAL A 68 -10.40 -10.73 3.60
N ASP A 69 -11.61 -11.23 3.85
CA ASP A 69 -12.24 -12.33 3.12
C ASP A 69 -11.39 -13.61 3.06
N ASP A 70 -10.94 -14.08 4.22
CA ASP A 70 -10.08 -15.28 4.32
C ASP A 70 -8.86 -15.19 3.39
N VAL A 71 -8.13 -14.08 3.54
CA VAL A 71 -6.92 -13.71 2.80
C VAL A 71 -7.04 -13.49 1.30
N ARG A 72 -8.26 -13.48 0.74
CA ARG A 72 -8.48 -13.35 -0.70
C ARG A 72 -8.52 -11.91 -1.21
N SER A 73 -8.77 -10.96 -0.33
CA SER A 73 -8.99 -9.55 -0.68
C SER A 73 -8.06 -8.64 0.11
N VAL A 74 -7.40 -7.69 -0.56
CA VAL A 74 -6.69 -6.58 0.10
C VAL A 74 -7.47 -5.29 -0.10
N VAL A 75 -7.64 -4.53 0.99
CA VAL A 75 -8.33 -3.23 1.00
C VAL A 75 -7.37 -2.15 1.48
N THR A 76 -7.12 -1.15 0.63
CA THR A 76 -6.42 0.06 1.10
C THR A 76 -7.36 0.89 1.97
N ARG A 77 -6.97 1.14 3.23
CA ARG A 77 -7.78 1.86 4.23
C ARG A 77 -7.35 3.30 4.46
N ALA A 78 -6.08 3.60 4.27
CA ALA A 78 -5.56 4.96 4.39
C ALA A 78 -4.48 5.19 3.34
N VAL A 79 -4.48 6.39 2.75
CA VAL A 79 -3.39 6.90 1.91
C VAL A 79 -3.11 8.33 2.31
N ARG A 80 -1.84 8.66 2.50
CA ARG A 80 -1.38 10.04 2.70
C ARG A 80 -0.25 10.35 1.75
N VAL A 81 -0.22 11.59 1.28
CA VAL A 81 0.90 12.16 0.53
C VAL A 81 1.19 13.53 1.11
N SER A 82 2.47 13.84 1.27
CA SER A 82 2.92 15.15 1.74
C SER A 82 2.50 16.24 0.77
N LYS A 83 2.14 17.42 1.27
CA LYS A 83 1.65 18.55 0.45
C LYS A 83 2.64 18.94 -0.66
N GLU A 84 3.94 18.86 -0.40
CA GLU A 84 4.99 19.17 -1.38
C GLU A 84 5.04 18.18 -2.55
N ASN A 85 4.40 17.02 -2.40
CA ASN A 85 4.37 15.94 -3.39
C ASN A 85 2.95 15.62 -3.88
N ASP A 86 1.97 16.47 -3.56
CA ASP A 86 0.64 16.38 -4.15
C ASP A 86 0.72 16.54 -5.67
N GLY A 87 -0.10 15.76 -6.39
CA GLY A 87 -0.12 15.77 -7.86
C GLY A 87 1.07 15.09 -8.56
N LYS A 88 2.08 14.60 -7.83
CA LYS A 88 3.28 13.94 -8.42
C LYS A 88 3.15 12.43 -8.59
N GLY A 89 1.98 11.85 -8.32
CA GLY A 89 1.72 10.43 -8.53
C GLY A 89 2.28 9.46 -7.46
N ILE A 90 2.78 9.97 -6.33
CA ILE A 90 3.37 9.15 -5.25
C ILE A 90 2.44 8.02 -4.80
N ALA A 91 1.17 8.31 -4.53
CA ALA A 91 0.19 7.31 -4.13
C ALA A 91 0.01 6.20 -5.17
N GLY A 92 -0.07 6.57 -6.46
CA GLY A 92 -0.20 5.60 -7.55
C GLY A 92 1.01 4.67 -7.66
N ILE A 93 2.22 5.23 -7.50
CA ILE A 93 3.46 4.44 -7.48
C ILE A 93 3.43 3.45 -6.30
N MET A 94 3.20 3.93 -5.08
CA MET A 94 3.13 3.06 -3.88
C MET A 94 2.15 1.91 -4.07
N LEU A 95 0.91 2.22 -4.47
CA LEU A 95 -0.13 1.22 -4.66
C LEU A 95 0.22 0.22 -5.74
N LYS A 96 0.92 0.63 -6.82
CA LYS A 96 1.40 -0.29 -7.85
C LYS A 96 2.46 -1.25 -7.33
N TRP A 97 3.43 -0.74 -6.56
CA TRP A 97 4.46 -1.58 -5.92
C TRP A 97 3.85 -2.60 -4.97
N MET A 98 2.92 -2.16 -4.12
CA MET A 98 2.25 -3.07 -3.19
C MET A 98 1.40 -4.10 -3.94
N ASN A 99 0.61 -3.69 -4.94
CA ASN A 99 -0.13 -4.63 -5.79
C ASN A 99 0.76 -5.73 -6.37
N ILE A 100 1.89 -5.35 -6.98
CA ILE A 100 2.82 -6.32 -7.56
C ILE A 100 3.35 -7.26 -6.47
N GLY A 101 3.71 -6.73 -5.29
CA GLY A 101 4.16 -7.54 -4.16
C GLY A 101 3.10 -8.55 -3.69
N GLU A 102 1.87 -8.10 -3.44
CA GLU A 102 0.76 -8.97 -3.04
C GLU A 102 0.58 -10.10 -4.06
N PHE A 103 0.46 -9.80 -5.35
CA PHE A 103 0.20 -10.83 -6.35
C PHE A 103 1.38 -11.76 -6.62
N LEU A 104 2.62 -11.33 -6.39
CA LEU A 104 3.81 -12.18 -6.58
C LEU A 104 4.09 -13.09 -5.38
N TYR A 105 3.85 -12.60 -4.17
CA TYR A 105 4.27 -13.28 -2.94
C TYR A 105 3.09 -13.87 -2.14
N ARG A 106 1.87 -13.50 -2.47
CA ARG A 106 0.63 -13.96 -1.82
C ARG A 106 -0.37 -14.44 -2.87
N PRO A 107 -0.14 -15.62 -3.48
CA PRO A 107 -0.99 -16.14 -4.55
C PRO A 107 -2.44 -16.38 -4.12
N GLU A 108 -2.71 -16.44 -2.82
CA GLU A 108 -4.06 -16.48 -2.25
C GLU A 108 -4.85 -15.17 -2.44
N VAL A 109 -4.16 -14.03 -2.59
CA VAL A 109 -4.78 -12.73 -2.87
C VAL A 109 -5.18 -12.69 -4.33
N ILE A 110 -6.49 -12.59 -4.54
CA ILE A 110 -7.10 -12.55 -5.89
C ILE A 110 -7.70 -11.17 -6.21
N TRP A 111 -7.94 -10.33 -5.19
CA TRP A 111 -8.56 -9.02 -5.33
C TRP A 111 -7.82 -7.92 -4.56
N HIS A 112 -7.68 -6.73 -5.17
CA HIS A 112 -7.31 -5.50 -4.44
C HIS A 112 -8.33 -4.39 -4.71
N LYS A 113 -8.85 -3.81 -3.63
CA LYS A 113 -9.85 -2.75 -3.64
C LYS A 113 -9.32 -1.46 -3.00
N LEU A 114 -9.58 -0.34 -3.65
CA LEU A 114 -9.56 0.99 -3.03
C LEU A 114 -10.97 1.29 -2.53
N THR A 115 -11.14 1.93 -1.36
CA THR A 115 -12.46 2.33 -0.86
C THR A 115 -13.10 3.34 -1.84
N GLY A 116 -13.83 2.84 -2.84
CA GLY A 116 -14.46 3.61 -3.90
C GLY A 116 -14.26 3.06 -5.33
N ASN A 117 -13.21 2.29 -5.60
CA ASN A 117 -12.91 1.74 -6.94
C ASN A 117 -12.38 0.30 -6.88
N ARG A 118 -12.85 -0.58 -7.78
CA ARG A 118 -12.32 -1.94 -7.96
C ARG A 118 -11.14 -1.91 -8.93
N THR A 119 -10.02 -2.48 -8.55
CA THR A 119 -8.89 -2.76 -9.45
C THR A 119 -8.69 -4.27 -9.51
N HIS A 120 -8.74 -4.84 -10.72
CA HIS A 120 -8.47 -6.26 -10.93
C HIS A 120 -6.97 -6.53 -10.83
N SER A 121 -6.59 -7.76 -10.46
CA SER A 121 -5.18 -8.17 -10.46
C SER A 121 -4.53 -7.85 -11.83
N PRO A 122 -3.36 -7.18 -11.86
CA PRO A 122 -2.60 -7.03 -13.10
C PRO A 122 -2.20 -8.39 -13.69
N LEU A 123 -2.06 -9.44 -12.87
CA LEU A 123 -1.76 -10.80 -13.35
C LEU A 123 -2.94 -11.41 -14.12
N LEU A 124 -4.18 -11.09 -13.75
CA LEU A 124 -5.39 -11.46 -14.51
C LEU A 124 -5.57 -10.64 -15.79
N GLN A 125 -4.97 -9.45 -15.90
CA GLN A 125 -4.96 -8.69 -17.17
C GLN A 125 -3.89 -9.19 -18.15
N LEU A 126 -2.84 -9.85 -17.63
CA LEU A 126 -1.80 -10.46 -18.45
C LEU A 126 -2.22 -11.82 -19.03
N THR A 127 -3.29 -12.44 -18.55
CA THR A 127 -3.82 -13.69 -19.14
C THR A 127 -4.60 -13.45 -20.43
N ASP A 128 -5.16 -12.25 -20.64
CA ASP A 128 -5.95 -11.95 -21.84
C ASP A 128 -5.11 -11.50 -23.05
N ASN A 129 -3.82 -11.19 -22.86
CA ASN A 129 -2.94 -10.72 -23.95
C ASN A 129 -1.52 -11.32 -23.97
N GLY A 130 -1.29 -12.47 -23.33
CA GLY A 130 -0.15 -13.32 -23.63
C GLY A 130 0.95 -13.38 -22.56
N ILE A 131 0.98 -14.55 -21.94
CA ILE A 131 2.10 -15.26 -21.30
C ILE A 131 2.55 -14.76 -19.92
N TYR A 132 2.02 -15.44 -18.90
CA TYR A 132 2.89 -16.07 -17.90
C TYR A 132 2.51 -17.56 -17.78
N ASN A 133 3.26 -18.42 -18.46
CA ASN A 133 3.30 -19.85 -18.12
C ASN A 133 4.14 -19.97 -16.85
N LYS A 134 3.52 -20.31 -15.73
CA LYS A 134 4.23 -21.08 -14.70
C LYS A 134 3.57 -22.45 -14.64
N THR A 135 4.26 -23.39 -15.28
CA THR A 135 4.05 -24.82 -15.10
C THR A 135 3.93 -25.14 -13.62
N SER A 136 2.85 -25.84 -13.30
CA SER A 136 2.69 -26.64 -12.11
C SER A 136 3.81 -27.69 -12.04
N GLU A 137 4.91 -27.38 -11.37
CA GLU A 137 5.82 -28.37 -10.79
C GLU A 137 6.87 -27.67 -9.91
N GLN A 138 7.14 -28.28 -8.76
CA GLN A 138 8.11 -27.90 -7.71
C GLN A 138 7.67 -26.80 -6.73
N VAL A 139 6.80 -27.18 -5.80
CA VAL A 139 7.23 -27.32 -4.39
C VAL A 139 6.58 -28.61 -3.85
N SER A 140 7.39 -29.67 -3.77
CA SER A 140 7.07 -30.85 -2.95
C SER A 140 7.98 -30.75 -1.73
N LEU A 141 7.33 -30.74 -0.54
CA LEU A 141 7.86 -30.73 0.83
C LEU A 141 8.61 -29.47 1.29
#